data_AF-A0A2H1FED6-F1
#
_entry.id   AF-A0A2H1FED6-F1
#
_cell.length_a   1.000
_cell.length_b   1.000
_cell.length_c   1.000
_cell.angle_alpha   90.00
_cell.angle_beta   90.00
_cell.angle_gamma   90.00
#
_symmetry.space_group_name_H-M   'P 1'
#
loop_
_entity.id
_entity.type
_entity.pdbx_description
1 polymer ?
#
loop_
_entity_poly.entity_id
_entity_poly.type
_entity_poly.pdbx_seq_one_letter_code
_entity_poly.pdbx_strand_id
1 'polypeptide(L)'
;MAQVYDSLVNPTTKKSIMIVSVLVTLCGMIYFVTSYTQSLEGVDSASQIQTMFFATVGIVYIPLGIWMLKNRLHSRAPYVISILISVFLIILYIASRNISLPIVGIQTDIGMIDLATKTIQVGIIAISAILLRNLKKEQIIPGSQQHIA
;
A
#
# COMPACT_ATOMS: atom_id res chain seq x y z
N MET A 1 -11.70 -25.82 -4.36
CA MET A 1 -11.32 -24.66 -5.20
C MET A 1 -10.16 -23.85 -4.60
N ALA A 2 -10.23 -23.34 -3.37
CA ALA A 2 -9.14 -22.55 -2.76
C ALA A 2 -7.80 -23.31 -2.60
N GLN A 3 -7.84 -24.58 -2.16
CA GLN A 3 -6.63 -25.40 -1.98
C GLN A 3 -5.90 -25.74 -3.30
N VAL A 4 -6.63 -25.90 -4.40
CA VAL A 4 -6.05 -26.23 -5.72
C VAL A 4 -5.37 -25.01 -6.35
N TYR A 5 -5.92 -23.81 -6.15
CA TYR A 5 -5.29 -22.58 -6.62
C TYR A 5 -4.02 -22.26 -5.83
N ASP A 6 -4.02 -22.48 -4.51
CA ASP A 6 -2.86 -22.25 -3.66
C ASP A 6 -1.68 -23.19 -4.02
N SER A 7 -1.95 -24.39 -4.55
CA SER A 7 -0.88 -25.27 -5.07
C SER A 7 -0.30 -24.85 -6.42
N LEU A 8 -1.00 -24.01 -7.20
CA LEU A 8 -0.56 -23.54 -8.52
C LEU A 8 0.25 -22.24 -8.47
N VAL A 9 0.19 -21.52 -7.34
CA VAL A 9 0.90 -20.25 -7.16
C VAL A 9 2.38 -20.52 -6.86
N ASN A 10 3.24 -19.96 -7.71
CA ASN A 10 4.70 -20.06 -7.57
C ASN A 10 5.17 -19.58 -6.18
N PRO A 11 6.12 -20.29 -5.52
CA PRO A 11 6.67 -19.88 -4.22
C PRO A 11 7.22 -18.45 -4.20
N THR A 12 7.74 -17.96 -5.33
CA THR A 12 8.18 -16.57 -5.48
C THR A 12 7.01 -15.59 -5.35
N THR A 13 5.88 -15.88 -5.98
CA THR A 13 4.66 -15.05 -5.87
C THR A 13 4.15 -15.04 -4.43
N LYS A 14 4.16 -16.19 -3.74
CA LYS A 14 3.77 -16.26 -2.31
C LYS A 14 4.65 -15.38 -1.42
N LYS A 15 5.96 -15.41 -1.65
CA LYS A 15 6.91 -14.53 -0.95
C LYS A 15 6.62 -13.06 -1.23
N SER A 16 6.34 -12.69 -2.49
CA SER A 16 5.99 -11.31 -2.85
C SER A 16 4.71 -10.81 -2.18
N ILE A 17 3.67 -11.65 -2.05
CA ILE A 17 2.44 -11.31 -1.31
C ILE A 17 2.75 -11.02 0.16
N MET A 18 3.54 -11.89 0.79
CA MET A 18 3.91 -11.73 2.19
C MET A 18 4.67 -10.42 2.40
N ILE A 19 5.67 -10.15 1.54
CA ILE A 19 6.46 -8.93 1.59
C ILE A 19 5.58 -7.70 1.42
N VAL A 20 4.76 -7.63 0.35
CA VAL A 20 3.93 -6.45 0.08
C VAL A 20 2.91 -6.21 1.17
N SER A 21 2.31 -7.27 1.72
CA SER A 21 1.37 -7.14 2.84
C SER A 21 2.04 -6.62 4.12
N VAL A 22 3.24 -7.12 4.44
CA VAL A 22 4.01 -6.61 5.59
C VAL A 22 4.35 -5.14 5.39
N LEU A 23 4.79 -4.75 4.18
CA LEU A 23 5.10 -3.35 3.87
C LEU A 23 3.87 -2.45 3.97
N VAL A 24 2.72 -2.89 3.44
CA VAL A 24 1.44 -2.15 3.52
C VAL A 24 1.02 -2.00 4.98
N THR A 25 1.04 -3.07 5.77
CA THR A 25 0.68 -3.02 7.19
C THR A 25 1.63 -2.12 7.97
N LEU A 26 2.94 -2.23 7.74
CA LEU A 26 3.95 -1.41 8.37
C LEU A 26 3.76 0.09 8.03
N CYS A 27 3.48 0.40 6.76
CA CYS A 27 3.19 1.76 6.34
C CYS A 27 1.95 2.32 7.05
N GLY A 28 0.90 1.51 7.20
CA GLY A 28 -0.29 1.87 7.98
C GLY A 28 0.01 2.14 9.45
N MET A 29 0.87 1.32 10.08
CA MET A 29 1.29 1.55 11.46
C MET A 29 2.08 2.85 11.62
N ILE A 30 2.99 3.16 10.68
CA ILE A 30 3.73 4.42 10.74
C ILE A 30 2.77 5.61 10.67
N TYR A 31 1.81 5.61 9.75
CA TYR A 31 0.81 6.69 9.67
C TYR A 31 -0.07 6.79 10.91
N PHE A 32 -0.41 5.67 11.53
CA PHE A 32 -1.15 5.67 12.78
C PHE A 32 -0.34 6.30 13.93
N VAL A 33 0.96 5.96 14.04
CA VAL A 33 1.87 6.57 15.01
C VAL A 33 2.03 8.07 14.72
N THR A 34 2.22 8.48 13.46
CA THR A 34 2.29 9.90 13.08
C THR A 34 1.02 10.65 13.47
N SER A 35 -0.16 10.04 13.25
CA SER A 35 -1.42 10.62 13.71
C SER A 35 -1.45 10.78 15.23
N TYR A 36 -0.98 9.79 15.98
CA TYR A 36 -0.95 9.84 17.43
C TYR A 36 0.00 10.94 17.93
N THR A 37 1.21 11.04 17.39
CA THR A 37 2.16 12.10 17.76
C THR A 37 1.60 13.49 17.46
N GLN A 38 0.98 13.66 16.29
CA GLN A 38 0.33 14.92 15.91
C GLN A 38 -0.78 15.31 16.87
N SER A 39 -1.56 14.34 17.36
CA SER A 39 -2.65 14.59 18.32
C SER A 39 -2.16 15.10 19.68
N LEU A 40 -0.89 14.84 20.02
CA LEU A 40 -0.27 15.33 21.25
C LEU A 40 0.30 16.75 21.13
N GLU A 41 0.61 17.21 19.91
CA GLU A 41 1.29 18.49 19.66
C GLU A 41 0.37 19.73 19.74
N GLY A 42 -0.95 19.55 19.79
CA GLY A 42 -1.89 20.63 20.11
C GLY A 42 -3.19 20.63 19.30
N VAL A 43 -4.20 21.31 19.84
CA VAL A 43 -5.58 21.38 19.32
C VAL A 43 -5.76 22.64 18.46
N ASP A 44 -4.98 22.77 17.39
CA ASP A 44 -5.31 23.72 16.32
C ASP A 44 -6.02 23.00 15.17
N SER A 45 -6.86 23.72 14.42
CA SER A 45 -7.69 23.16 13.35
C SER A 45 -6.85 22.49 12.25
N ALA A 46 -5.67 23.04 11.93
CA ALA A 46 -4.75 22.45 10.96
C ALA A 46 -4.15 21.12 11.45
N SER A 47 -3.74 21.06 12.72
CA SER A 47 -3.24 19.85 13.38
C SER A 47 -4.32 18.76 13.39
N GLN A 48 -5.57 19.12 13.71
CA GLN A 48 -6.69 18.18 13.75
C GLN A 48 -6.97 17.55 12.37
N ILE A 49 -6.97 18.34 11.29
CA ILE A 49 -7.17 17.83 9.93
C ILE A 49 -6.05 16.85 9.56
N GLN A 50 -4.80 17.18 9.90
CA GLN A 50 -3.64 16.33 9.63
C GLN A 50 -3.68 15.01 10.42
N THR A 51 -4.05 15.07 11.70
CA THR A 51 -4.34 13.88 12.54
C THR A 51 -5.41 13.00 11.89
N MET A 52 -6.57 13.57 11.53
CA MET A 52 -7.65 12.82 10.90
C MET A 52 -7.22 12.18 9.58
N PHE A 53 -6.43 12.89 8.77
CA PHE A 53 -5.91 12.39 7.52
C PHE A 53 -4.99 11.17 7.73
N PHE A 54 -3.97 11.28 8.59
CA PHE A 54 -3.05 10.18 8.84
C PHE A 54 -3.70 9.01 9.59
N ALA A 55 -4.62 9.26 10.50
CA ALA A 55 -5.45 8.22 11.13
C ALA A 55 -6.23 7.44 10.07
N THR A 56 -6.88 8.16 9.15
CA THR A 56 -7.65 7.55 8.06
C THR A 56 -6.76 6.68 7.18
N VAL A 57 -5.57 7.17 6.81
CA VAL A 57 -4.60 6.39 6.04
C VAL A 57 -4.19 5.11 6.78
N GLY A 58 -3.88 5.21 8.08
CA GLY A 58 -3.54 4.05 8.91
C GLY A 58 -4.69 3.02 8.96
N ILE A 59 -5.92 3.48 9.20
CA ILE A 59 -7.14 2.67 9.23
C ILE A 59 -7.43 2.01 7.89
N VAL A 60 -7.01 2.60 6.76
CA VAL A 60 -7.18 1.98 5.44
C VAL A 60 -6.07 0.96 5.15
N TYR A 61 -4.80 1.29 5.44
CA TYR A 61 -3.66 0.42 5.12
C TYR A 61 -3.63 -0.88 5.93
N ILE A 62 -3.98 -0.83 7.23
CA ILE A 62 -3.88 -2.02 8.10
C ILE A 62 -4.85 -3.13 7.66
N PRO A 63 -6.18 -2.89 7.51
CA PRO A 63 -7.11 -3.88 6.99
C PRO A 63 -6.78 -4.32 5.56
N LEU A 64 -6.23 -3.42 4.73
CA LEU A 64 -5.79 -3.75 3.38
C LEU A 64 -4.65 -4.78 3.39
N GLY A 65 -3.66 -4.59 4.28
CA GLY A 65 -2.58 -5.55 4.49
C GLY A 65 -3.08 -6.91 4.97
N ILE A 66 -4.04 -6.92 5.91
CA ILE A 66 -4.71 -8.15 6.38
C ILE A 66 -5.48 -8.83 5.24
N TRP A 67 -6.18 -8.06 4.40
CA TRP A 67 -6.91 -8.59 3.25
C TRP A 67 -5.98 -9.28 2.24
N MET A 68 -4.79 -8.72 1.99
CA MET A 68 -3.76 -9.37 1.17
C MET A 68 -3.31 -10.73 1.74
N LEU A 69 -3.16 -10.85 3.07
CA LEU A 69 -2.78 -12.12 3.71
C LEU A 69 -3.88 -13.17 3.71
N LYS A 70 -5.14 -12.75 3.83
CA LYS A 70 -6.29 -13.65 3.90
C LYS A 70 -6.69 -14.17 2.52
N ASN A 71 -6.64 -13.31 1.50
CA ASN A 71 -7.07 -13.68 0.15
C ASN A 71 -5.94 -14.05 -0.81
N ARG A 72 -4.65 -13.94 -0.42
CA ARG A 72 -3.44 -14.43 -1.13
C ARG A 72 -3.60 -14.66 -2.65
N LEU A 73 -4.02 -13.64 -3.41
CA LEU A 73 -4.23 -13.60 -4.89
C LEU A 73 -5.62 -13.92 -5.43
N HIS A 74 -6.61 -14.35 -4.64
CA HIS A 74 -7.97 -14.56 -5.13
C HIS A 74 -8.57 -13.27 -5.73
N SER A 75 -8.12 -12.11 -5.24
CA SER A 75 -8.50 -10.82 -5.79
C SER A 75 -7.29 -9.96 -6.11
N ARG A 76 -7.31 -9.33 -7.29
CA ARG A 76 -6.35 -8.30 -7.71
C ARG A 76 -6.62 -6.94 -7.05
N ALA A 77 -7.84 -6.74 -6.55
CA ALA A 77 -8.30 -5.49 -5.97
C ALA A 77 -7.37 -4.92 -4.88
N PRO A 78 -6.93 -5.66 -3.85
CA PRO A 78 -6.12 -5.08 -2.78
C PRO A 78 -4.80 -4.50 -3.29
N TYR A 79 -4.18 -5.11 -4.31
CA TYR A 79 -2.91 -4.64 -4.88
C TYR A 79 -3.09 -3.40 -5.75
N VAL A 80 -4.22 -3.29 -6.46
CA VAL A 80 -4.54 -2.07 -7.23
C VAL A 80 -4.82 -0.93 -6.26
N ILE A 81 -5.61 -1.18 -5.22
CA ILE A 81 -5.93 -0.19 -4.19
C ILE A 81 -4.65 0.29 -3.48
N SER A 82 -3.74 -0.60 -3.12
CA SER A 82 -2.48 -0.19 -2.47
C SER A 82 -1.59 0.66 -3.38
N ILE A 83 -1.58 0.40 -4.69
CA ILE A 83 -0.88 1.25 -5.67
C ILE A 83 -1.52 2.64 -5.70
N LEU A 84 -2.84 2.72 -5.87
CA LEU A 84 -3.56 3.98 -5.99
C LEU A 84 -3.37 4.86 -4.74
N ILE A 85 -3.52 4.28 -3.54
CA ILE A 85 -3.33 5.03 -2.30
C ILE A 85 -1.86 5.47 -2.15
N SER A 86 -0.90 4.60 -2.45
CA SER A 86 0.53 4.95 -2.34
C SER A 86 0.90 6.08 -3.31
N VAL A 87 0.43 6.02 -4.56
CA VAL A 87 0.65 7.07 -5.56
C VAL A 87 0.01 8.38 -5.10
N PHE A 88 -1.24 8.35 -4.63
CA PHE A 88 -1.93 9.52 -4.10
C PHE A 88 -1.15 10.17 -2.95
N LEU A 89 -0.65 9.39 -1.99
CA LEU A 89 0.12 9.89 -0.85
C LEU A 89 1.49 10.45 -1.25
N ILE A 90 2.13 9.91 -2.28
CA ILE A 90 3.36 10.48 -2.85
C ILE A 90 3.07 11.82 -3.51
N ILE A 91 2.03 11.90 -4.35
CA ILE A 91 1.64 13.15 -5.02
C ILE A 91 1.28 14.21 -3.99
N LEU A 92 0.50 13.86 -2.97
CA LEU A 92 0.09 14.79 -1.93
C LEU A 92 1.30 15.34 -1.15
N TYR A 93 2.29 14.50 -0.88
CA TYR A 93 3.55 14.92 -0.25
C TYR A 93 4.37 15.85 -1.13
N ILE A 94 4.45 15.60 -2.43
CA ILE A 94 5.12 16.52 -3.36
C ILE A 94 4.38 17.85 -3.40
N ALA A 95 3.04 17.82 -3.44
CA ALA A 95 2.22 19.01 -3.46
C ALA A 95 2.35 19.84 -2.16
N SER A 96 2.40 19.21 -0.99
CA SER A 96 2.56 19.90 0.31
C SER A 96 3.89 20.64 0.46
N ARG A 97 4.89 20.31 -0.36
CA ARG A 97 6.19 20.99 -0.39
C ARG A 97 6.20 22.23 -1.28
N ASN A 98 5.35 22.27 -2.29
CA ASN A 98 5.32 23.34 -3.28
C ASN A 98 4.17 24.34 -3.04
N ILE A 99 3.10 23.90 -2.38
CA ILE A 99 1.87 24.67 -2.19
C ILE A 99 1.40 24.46 -0.75
N SER A 100 0.91 25.52 -0.11
CA SER A 100 0.19 25.42 1.16
C SER A 100 -1.09 24.60 0.98
N LEU A 101 -1.03 23.31 1.31
CA LEU A 101 -2.22 22.47 1.27
C LEU A 101 -2.99 22.60 2.59
N PRO A 102 -4.32 22.86 2.53
CA PRO A 102 -5.13 22.98 3.74
C PRO A 102 -5.23 21.68 4.56
N ILE A 103 -4.83 20.54 3.99
CA ILE A 103 -4.93 19.21 4.61
C ILE A 103 -3.66 18.82 5.38
N VAL A 104 -2.48 19.24 4.91
CA VAL A 104 -1.17 18.79 5.44
C VAL A 104 -0.18 19.94 5.70
N GLY A 105 -0.62 21.19 5.49
CA GLY A 105 0.18 22.40 5.68
C GLY A 105 1.35 22.53 4.68
N ILE A 106 2.17 23.58 4.87
CA ILE A 106 3.53 23.60 4.33
C ILE A 106 4.40 22.82 5.32
N GLN A 107 5.00 21.73 4.86
CA GLN A 107 6.08 21.07 5.60
C GLN A 107 7.40 21.55 5.02
N THR A 108 8.16 22.37 5.75
CA THR A 108 9.49 22.84 5.33
C THR A 108 10.59 21.83 5.66
N ASP A 109 10.44 21.05 6.72
CA ASP A 109 11.45 20.07 7.14
C ASP A 109 11.20 18.68 6.60
N ILE A 110 12.23 18.04 6.06
CA ILE A 110 12.16 16.64 5.62
C ILE A 110 12.42 15.78 6.85
N GLY A 111 11.34 15.30 7.48
CA GLY A 111 11.44 14.30 8.53
C GLY A 111 12.01 13.00 7.98
N MET A 112 12.94 12.38 8.71
CA MET A 112 13.52 11.09 8.35
C MET A 112 12.43 9.99 8.20
N ILE A 113 11.33 10.12 8.94
CA ILE A 113 10.14 9.24 8.88
C ILE A 113 9.36 9.43 7.56
N ASP A 114 9.25 10.66 7.05
CA ASP A 114 8.56 10.94 5.79
C ASP A 114 9.31 10.33 4.60
N LEU A 115 10.63 10.47 4.58
CA LEU A 115 11.46 9.88 3.53
C LEU A 115 11.41 8.34 3.57
N ALA A 116 11.46 7.76 4.77
CA ALA A 116 11.35 6.32 4.96
C ALA A 116 9.99 5.78 4.47
N THR A 117 8.88 6.42 4.84
CA THR A 117 7.55 6.00 4.39
C THR A 117 7.36 6.13 2.90
N LYS A 118 7.90 7.18 2.26
CA LYS A 118 7.87 7.33 0.80
C LYS A 118 8.66 6.25 0.09
N THR A 119 9.82 5.87 0.64
CA THR A 119 10.62 4.75 0.12
C THR A 119 9.87 3.42 0.21
N ILE A 120 9.20 3.17 1.35
CA ILE A 120 8.33 2.01 1.53
C ILE A 120 7.18 2.02 0.51
N GLN A 121 6.53 3.17 0.28
CA GLN A 121 5.45 3.32 -0.71
C GLN A 121 5.91 3.00 -2.13
N VAL A 122 7.10 3.44 -2.53
CA VAL A 122 7.68 3.08 -3.84
C VAL A 122 7.89 1.56 -3.93
N GLY A 123 8.38 0.92 -2.86
CA GLY A 123 8.50 -0.54 -2.77
C GLY A 123 7.15 -1.26 -2.92
N ILE A 124 6.11 -0.77 -2.24
CA ILE A 124 4.74 -1.31 -2.34
C ILE A 124 4.26 -1.22 -3.79
N ILE A 125 4.44 -0.08 -4.45
CA ILE A 125 4.02 0.13 -5.84
C ILE A 125 4.75 -0.85 -6.77
N ALA A 126 6.07 -0.95 -6.66
CA ALA A 126 6.88 -1.81 -7.52
C ALA A 126 6.49 -3.29 -7.37
N ILE A 127 6.42 -3.79 -6.13
CA ILE A 127 6.09 -5.20 -5.87
C ILE A 127 4.65 -5.51 -6.28
N SER A 128 3.69 -4.62 -5.95
CA SER A 128 2.29 -4.79 -6.35
C SER A 128 2.12 -4.81 -7.88
N ALA A 129 2.84 -3.95 -8.59
CA ALA A 129 2.79 -3.90 -10.05
C ALA A 129 3.39 -5.16 -10.70
N ILE A 130 4.51 -5.66 -10.18
CA ILE A 130 5.11 -6.93 -10.62
C ILE A 130 4.13 -8.09 -10.38
N LEU A 131 3.51 -8.14 -9.20
CA LEU A 131 2.55 -9.17 -8.84
C LEU A 131 1.35 -9.17 -9.79
N LEU A 132 0.79 -7.99 -10.09
CA LEU A 132 -0.32 -7.84 -11.03
C LEU A 132 0.07 -8.26 -12.46
N ARG A 133 1.29 -7.96 -12.92
CA ARG A 133 1.80 -8.42 -14.22
C ARG A 133 1.94 -9.94 -14.28
N ASN A 134 2.47 -10.56 -13.23
CA ASN A 134 2.65 -12.01 -13.17
C ASN A 134 1.29 -12.73 -13.15
N LEU A 135 0.33 -12.21 -12.38
CA LEU A 135 -1.05 -12.72 -12.36
C LEU A 135 -1.77 -12.58 -13.71
N LYS A 136 -1.43 -11.56 -14.49
CA LYS A 136 -2.00 -11.39 -15.84
C LYS A 136 -1.43 -12.44 -16.80
N LYS A 137 -0.13 -12.75 -16.70
CA LYS A 137 0.51 -13.78 -17.54
C LYS A 137 -0.04 -15.18 -17.26
N GLU A 138 -0.24 -15.54 -16.00
CA GLU A 138 -0.78 -16.86 -15.61
C GLU A 138 -2.23 -17.08 -16.09
N GLN A 139 -3.04 -16.01 -16.22
CA GLN A 139 -4.41 -16.11 -16.77
C GLN A 139 -4.49 -16.09 -18.30
N ILE A 140 -3.43 -15.70 -19.01
CA ILE A 140 -3.39 -15.71 -20.48
C ILE A 140 -2.85 -17.05 -21.01
N ILE A 141 -2.17 -17.84 -20.19
CA ILE A 141 -1.70 -19.20 -20.52
C ILE A 141 -2.53 -20.31 -19.82
N PRO A 142 -3.87 -20.40 -20.00
CA PRO A 142 -4.61 -21.62 -19.66
C PRO A 142 -5.07 -22.41 -20.90
N GLY A 143 -4.56 -22.14 -22.11
CA GLY A 143 -5.19 -22.63 -23.35
C GLY A 143 -4.32 -23.24 -24.45
N SER A 144 -3.00 -23.46 -24.30
CA SER A 144 -2.15 -23.94 -25.41
C SER A 144 -1.44 -25.29 -25.16
N GLN A 145 -1.91 -26.11 -24.23
CA GLN A 145 -1.32 -27.42 -23.90
C GLN A 145 -2.35 -28.55 -23.80
N GLN A 146 -3.49 -28.43 -24.49
CA GLN A 146 -4.37 -29.57 -24.74
C GLN A 146 -4.64 -29.66 -26.24
N HIS A 147 -4.43 -30.85 -26.80
CA HIS A 147 -4.44 -31.21 -28.22
C HIS A 147 -3.12 -31.03 -28.99
N ILE A 148 -2.12 -31.81 -28.61
CA ILE A 148 -1.49 -32.69 -29.61
C ILE A 148 -1.54 -34.10 -28.99
N ALA A 149 -2.56 -34.85 -29.38
CA ALA A 149 -2.62 -36.31 -29.30
C ALA A 149 -2.37 -36.82 -30.72
#